data_AF-A0A1F2S4N2-F1
#
_entry.id   AF-A0A1F2S4N2-F1
#
_cell.length_a   1.000
_cell.length_b   1.000
_cell.length_c   1.000
_cell.angle_alpha   90.00
_cell.angle_beta   90.00
_cell.angle_gamma   90.00
#
_symmetry.space_group_name_H-M   'P 1'
#
loop_
_entity.id
_entity.type
_entity.pdbx_description
1 polymer ?
#
loop_
_entity_poly.entity_id
_entity_poly.type
_entity_poly.pdbx_seq_one_letter_code
_entity_poly.pdbx_strand_id
1 'polypeptide(L)'
;MWTSSSKSNSVVLGVAAAAPLAVALFSLLLGLGVPPVAEWFWPTPTTNIAEAAAMDDAARVRWLAAQGAPLDVPLPVRDDVRASAVPRSMTPLEAAIRHRAEYVPGLLLELGLRPSTDEARRLYCLATAIEATRAATLLQERFDIPTGSCTLASTGPGASR
;
A
#
# COMPACT_ATOMS: atom_id res chain seq x y z
N MET A 1 26.65 40.04 -74.22
CA MET A 1 25.86 41.16 -73.67
C MET A 1 24.48 40.63 -73.38
N TRP A 2 24.07 40.62 -72.11
CA TRP A 2 22.72 40.84 -71.55
C TRP A 2 22.92 40.93 -70.03
N THR A 3 22.32 41.95 -69.45
CA THR A 3 22.54 42.48 -68.11
C THR A 3 21.57 41.88 -67.10
N SER A 4 22.06 41.67 -65.87
CA SER A 4 21.41 41.98 -64.59
C SER A 4 20.00 41.45 -64.31
N SER A 5 19.84 40.70 -63.22
CA SER A 5 18.83 41.06 -62.20
C SER A 5 19.10 40.35 -60.88
N SER A 6 19.58 41.13 -59.92
CA SER A 6 19.65 40.79 -58.50
C SER A 6 18.25 40.86 -57.88
N LYS A 7 17.83 39.80 -57.17
CA LYS A 7 16.80 39.90 -56.13
C LYS A 7 17.35 39.34 -54.83
N SER A 8 17.93 40.25 -54.05
CA SER A 8 18.16 40.10 -52.62
C SER A 8 16.81 39.94 -51.91
N ASN A 9 16.50 38.74 -51.44
CA ASN A 9 15.40 38.54 -50.51
C ASN A 9 15.94 38.68 -49.08
N SER A 10 15.96 39.92 -48.61
CA SER A 10 16.01 40.25 -47.19
C SER A 10 14.66 39.91 -46.56
N VAL A 11 14.56 38.75 -45.88
CA VAL A 11 13.48 38.53 -44.92
C VAL A 11 14.01 38.91 -43.54
N VAL A 12 13.42 39.99 -43.07
CA VAL A 12 13.73 40.78 -41.88
C VAL A 12 13.56 39.95 -40.60
N LEU A 13 14.55 40.07 -39.72
CA LEU A 13 14.48 39.68 -38.31
C LEU A 13 13.22 40.25 -37.65
N GLY A 14 12.31 39.38 -37.21
CA GLY A 14 11.07 39.77 -36.55
C GLY A 14 10.62 38.81 -35.44
N VAL A 15 11.54 38.04 -34.85
CA VAL A 15 11.22 37.13 -33.73
C VAL A 15 12.36 37.17 -32.72
N ALA A 16 12.49 38.27 -31.98
CA ALA A 16 13.56 38.39 -30.97
C ALA A 16 13.10 38.97 -29.62
N ALA A 17 11.80 39.24 -29.42
CA ALA A 17 11.32 39.87 -28.19
C ALA A 17 10.17 39.13 -27.46
N ALA A 18 9.64 38.04 -28.02
CA ALA A 18 8.56 37.28 -27.36
C ALA A 18 9.05 36.11 -26.49
N ALA A 19 10.24 35.57 -26.79
CA ALA A 19 10.82 34.45 -26.05
C ALA A 19 11.16 34.75 -24.57
N PRO A 20 11.77 35.90 -24.21
CA PRO A 20 12.19 36.10 -22.82
C PRO A 20 11.00 36.34 -21.88
N LEU A 21 9.90 36.91 -22.38
CA LEU A 21 8.69 37.15 -21.60
C LEU A 21 7.97 35.84 -21.25
N ALA A 22 7.92 34.87 -22.16
CA ALA A 22 7.33 33.56 -21.89
C ALA A 22 8.12 32.78 -20.83
N VAL A 23 9.46 32.84 -20.86
CA VAL A 23 10.32 32.20 -19.86
C VAL A 23 10.18 32.86 -18.49
N ALA A 24 10.17 34.20 -18.43
CA ALA A 24 9.98 34.93 -17.18
C ALA A 24 8.60 34.66 -16.55
N LEU A 25 7.53 34.57 -17.35
CA LEU A 25 6.18 34.25 -16.86
C LEU A 25 6.11 32.81 -16.32
N PHE A 26 6.76 31.86 -17.01
CA PHE A 26 6.84 30.47 -16.58
C PHE A 26 7.64 30.31 -15.28
N SER A 27 8.76 31.02 -15.13
CA SER A 27 9.54 31.05 -13.89
C SER A 27 8.79 31.73 -12.73
N LEU A 28 8.01 32.79 -13.01
CA LEU A 28 7.16 33.43 -12.00
C LEU A 28 6.04 32.50 -11.53
N LEU A 29 5.42 31.73 -12.45
CA LEU A 29 4.43 30.72 -12.13
C LEU A 29 5.01 29.57 -11.28
N LEU A 30 6.25 29.14 -11.55
CA LEU A 30 6.96 28.16 -10.73
C LEU A 30 7.37 28.71 -9.35
N GLY A 31 7.68 30.01 -9.26
CA GLY A 31 8.09 30.67 -8.01
C GLY A 31 6.94 31.05 -7.07
N LEU A 32 5.71 31.13 -7.58
CA LEU A 32 4.50 31.48 -6.80
C LEU A 32 4.00 30.35 -5.87
N GLY A 33 4.75 29.26 -5.72
CA GLY A 33 4.46 28.23 -4.72
C GLY A 33 3.08 27.58 -4.91
N VAL A 34 2.57 27.51 -6.14
CA VAL A 34 1.36 26.75 -6.43
C VAL A 34 1.69 25.30 -6.05
N PRO A 35 1.07 24.73 -4.99
CA PRO A 35 1.32 23.34 -4.66
C PRO A 35 0.99 22.51 -5.90
N PRO A 36 1.78 21.47 -6.22
CA PRO A 36 1.53 20.66 -7.41
C PRO A 36 0.08 20.19 -7.37
N VAL A 37 -0.72 20.71 -8.31
CA VAL A 37 -2.17 20.42 -8.44
C VAL A 37 -2.45 18.92 -8.61
N ALA A 38 -1.42 18.10 -8.83
CA ALA A 38 -1.48 16.66 -8.90
C ALA A 38 -2.14 16.02 -7.66
N GLU A 39 -1.94 16.56 -6.46
CA GLU A 39 -2.57 16.02 -5.24
C GLU A 39 -4.09 16.26 -5.17
N TRP A 40 -4.61 17.25 -5.91
CA TRP A 40 -6.03 17.59 -5.90
C TRP A 40 -6.88 16.72 -6.83
N PHE A 41 -6.27 16.19 -7.89
CA PHE A 41 -7.03 15.41 -8.87
C PHE A 41 -7.14 13.92 -8.53
N TRP A 42 -6.26 13.39 -7.66
CA TRP A 42 -6.35 12.02 -7.14
C TRP A 42 -5.80 11.94 -5.72
N PRO A 43 -6.60 12.23 -4.68
CA PRO A 43 -6.27 11.82 -3.33
C PRO A 43 -6.11 10.30 -3.35
N THR A 44 -4.88 9.81 -3.31
CA THR A 44 -4.67 8.38 -3.08
C THR A 44 -5.08 8.14 -1.63
N PRO A 45 -6.10 7.33 -1.36
CA PRO A 45 -6.49 7.05 0.01
C PRO A 45 -5.25 6.55 0.75
N THR A 46 -4.96 7.16 1.91
CA THR A 46 -3.74 6.85 2.65
C THR A 46 -3.82 5.43 3.18
N THR A 47 -3.13 4.50 2.50
CA THR A 47 -3.07 3.09 2.91
C THR A 47 -2.34 2.98 4.25
N ASN A 48 -3.02 2.43 5.26
CA ASN A 48 -2.39 2.11 6.55
C ASN A 48 -1.69 0.74 6.50
N ILE A 49 -0.95 0.40 7.55
CA ILE A 49 -0.09 -0.81 7.52
C ILE A 49 -0.89 -2.11 7.55
N ALA A 50 -2.11 -2.12 8.13
CA ALA A 50 -2.97 -3.30 8.06
C ALA A 50 -3.54 -3.51 6.65
N GLU A 51 -3.89 -2.43 5.95
CA GLU A 51 -4.31 -2.52 4.54
C GLU A 51 -3.17 -2.95 3.63
N ALA A 52 -1.98 -2.38 3.79
CA ALA A 52 -0.79 -2.79 3.05
C ALA A 52 -0.49 -4.29 3.28
N ALA A 53 -0.70 -4.75 4.52
CA ALA A 53 -0.53 -6.15 4.87
C ALA A 53 -1.61 -7.06 4.25
N ALA A 54 -2.88 -6.61 4.22
CA ALA A 54 -3.95 -7.31 3.51
C ALA A 54 -3.69 -7.44 2.01
N MET A 55 -3.01 -6.45 1.41
CA MET A 55 -2.67 -6.44 -0.02
C MET A 55 -1.36 -7.18 -0.35
N ASP A 56 -0.71 -7.82 0.63
CA ASP A 56 0.64 -8.42 0.52
C ASP A 56 1.71 -7.45 -0.03
N ASP A 57 1.54 -6.13 0.19
CA ASP A 57 2.47 -5.10 -0.27
C ASP A 57 3.63 -4.93 0.72
N ALA A 58 4.60 -5.84 0.62
CA ALA A 58 5.79 -5.87 1.47
C ALA A 58 6.60 -4.55 1.43
N ALA A 59 6.66 -3.87 0.28
CA ALA A 59 7.39 -2.62 0.14
C ALA A 59 6.71 -1.50 0.93
N ARG A 60 5.38 -1.40 0.83
CA ARG A 60 4.58 -0.44 1.59
C ARG A 60 4.59 -0.72 3.08
N VAL A 61 4.52 -1.99 3.48
CA VAL A 61 4.66 -2.40 4.90
C VAL A 61 6.00 -1.94 5.47
N ARG A 62 7.12 -2.17 4.76
CA ARG A 62 8.45 -1.69 5.19
C ARG A 62 8.51 -0.18 5.32
N TRP A 63 7.99 0.54 4.34
CA TRP A 63 7.98 2.00 4.34
C TRP A 63 7.15 2.58 5.49
N LEU A 64 5.96 2.01 5.76
CA LEU A 64 5.11 2.43 6.88
C LEU A 64 5.74 2.08 8.24
N ALA A 65 6.33 0.90 8.36
CA ALA A 65 7.05 0.52 9.58
C ALA A 65 8.25 1.44 9.86
N ALA A 66 9.00 1.83 8.82
CA ALA A 66 10.09 2.79 8.94
C ALA A 66 9.63 4.20 9.39
N GLN A 67 8.34 4.53 9.21
CA GLN A 67 7.72 5.76 9.71
C GLN A 67 7.15 5.63 11.13
N GLY A 68 7.33 4.48 11.78
CA GLY A 68 6.81 4.23 13.13
C GLY A 68 5.32 3.84 13.15
N ALA A 69 4.77 3.31 12.06
CA ALA A 69 3.43 2.74 12.08
C ALA A 69 3.35 1.57 13.09
N PRO A 70 2.28 1.48 13.90
CA PRO A 70 2.14 0.42 14.90
C PRO A 70 1.91 -0.95 14.24
N LEU A 71 2.60 -1.98 14.72
CA LEU A 71 2.53 -3.34 14.17
C LEU A 71 1.54 -4.25 14.91
N ASP A 72 1.19 -3.90 16.14
CA ASP A 72 0.37 -4.68 17.09
C ASP A 72 -1.00 -4.06 17.37
N VAL A 73 -1.25 -2.84 16.88
CA VAL A 73 -2.51 -2.13 17.08
C VAL A 73 -3.51 -2.49 15.98
N PRO A 74 -4.78 -2.80 16.32
CA PRO A 74 -5.83 -2.92 15.33
C PRO A 74 -6.08 -1.61 14.59
N LEU A 75 -6.04 -1.67 13.26
CA LEU A 75 -6.26 -0.52 12.39
C LEU A 75 -7.51 -0.75 11.53
N PRO A 76 -8.25 0.30 11.14
CA PRO A 76 -9.38 0.17 10.24
C PRO A 76 -8.92 -0.31 8.86
N VAL A 77 -9.65 -1.22 8.23
CA VAL A 77 -9.42 -1.68 6.85
C VAL A 77 -10.61 -1.26 6.00
N ARG A 78 -10.36 -0.53 4.91
CA ARG A 78 -11.43 -0.04 4.02
C ARG A 78 -12.22 -1.19 3.39
N ASP A 79 -13.48 -0.89 3.09
CA ASP A 79 -14.45 -1.86 2.55
C ASP A 79 -14.07 -2.39 1.16
N ASP A 80 -13.32 -1.64 0.36
CA ASP A 80 -12.83 -2.04 -0.96
C ASP A 80 -11.67 -3.05 -0.88
N VAL A 81 -10.87 -3.00 0.19
CA VAL A 81 -9.77 -3.94 0.43
C VAL A 81 -10.26 -5.20 1.16
N ARG A 82 -11.30 -5.06 1.99
CA ARG A 82 -11.78 -6.09 2.92
C ARG A 82 -12.69 -7.13 2.25
N ALA A 83 -12.46 -8.41 2.52
CA ALA A 83 -13.41 -9.46 2.12
C ALA A 83 -14.72 -9.39 2.92
N SER A 84 -15.85 -9.72 2.27
CA SER A 84 -17.15 -9.80 2.93
C SER A 84 -17.09 -10.81 4.09
N ALA A 85 -17.49 -10.40 5.30
CA ALA A 85 -17.37 -11.13 6.58
C ALA A 85 -16.06 -11.01 7.38
N VAL A 86 -15.12 -10.15 6.96
CA VAL A 86 -13.92 -9.82 7.77
C VAL A 86 -14.21 -8.63 8.72
N PRO A 87 -13.66 -8.59 9.95
CA PRO A 87 -13.81 -7.44 10.85
C PRO A 87 -13.39 -6.11 10.22
N ARG A 88 -14.00 -4.99 10.62
CA ARG A 88 -13.63 -3.65 10.11
C ARG A 88 -12.28 -3.16 10.60
N SER A 89 -11.77 -3.74 11.70
CA SER A 89 -10.48 -3.40 12.26
C SER A 89 -9.75 -4.67 12.68
N MET A 90 -8.46 -4.72 12.38
CA MET A 90 -7.61 -5.88 12.66
C MET A 90 -6.15 -5.45 12.74
N THR A 91 -5.32 -6.25 13.40
CA THR A 91 -3.86 -6.02 13.43
C THR A 91 -3.27 -6.30 12.04
N PRO A 92 -2.10 -5.72 11.69
CA PRO A 92 -1.43 -6.02 10.43
C PRO A 92 -1.19 -7.51 10.17
N LEU A 93 -0.87 -8.29 11.20
CA LEU A 93 -0.68 -9.74 11.06
C LEU A 93 -2.00 -10.48 10.85
N GLU A 94 -3.07 -10.10 11.56
CA GLU A 94 -4.41 -10.66 11.30
C GLU A 94 -4.89 -10.33 9.88
N ALA A 95 -4.64 -9.10 9.40
CA ALA A 95 -4.94 -8.68 8.03
C ALA A 95 -4.24 -9.55 6.98
N ALA A 96 -2.92 -9.70 7.12
CA ALA A 96 -2.11 -10.53 6.23
C ALA A 96 -2.65 -11.96 6.18
N ILE A 97 -2.96 -12.55 7.33
CA ILE A 97 -3.48 -13.92 7.41
C ILE A 97 -4.84 -14.04 6.72
N ARG A 98 -5.80 -13.16 7.06
CA ARG A 98 -7.16 -13.20 6.49
C ARG A 98 -7.19 -13.04 4.97
N HIS A 99 -6.22 -12.31 4.43
CA HIS A 99 -6.07 -12.11 3.00
C HIS A 99 -5.11 -13.10 2.33
N ARG A 100 -4.65 -14.13 3.08
CA ARG A 100 -3.73 -15.18 2.58
C ARG A 100 -2.43 -14.60 2.00
N ALA A 101 -1.96 -13.49 2.53
CA ALA A 101 -0.69 -12.87 2.15
C ALA A 101 0.47 -13.85 2.39
N GLU A 102 1.34 -14.02 1.40
CA GLU A 102 2.37 -15.04 1.46
C GLU A 102 3.62 -14.59 2.19
N TYR A 103 4.02 -13.33 2.00
CA TYR A 103 5.31 -12.82 2.43
C TYR A 103 5.20 -11.90 3.64
N VAL A 104 4.12 -11.12 3.72
CA VAL A 104 3.94 -10.14 4.80
C VAL A 104 3.93 -10.72 6.21
N PRO A 105 3.34 -11.89 6.53
CA PRO A 105 3.36 -12.43 7.90
C PRO A 105 4.78 -12.59 8.45
N GLY A 106 5.72 -13.11 7.65
CA GLY A 106 7.12 -13.23 8.04
C GLY A 106 7.81 -11.88 8.18
N LEU A 107 7.57 -10.98 7.22
CA LEU A 107 8.10 -9.63 7.26
C LEU A 107 7.69 -8.88 8.54
N LEU A 108 6.43 -8.97 8.97
CA LEU A 108 5.96 -8.31 10.19
C LEU A 108 6.70 -8.82 11.43
N LEU A 109 6.95 -10.13 11.52
CA LEU A 109 7.73 -10.72 12.61
C LEU A 109 9.21 -10.30 12.56
N GLU A 110 9.79 -10.19 11.35
CA GLU A 110 11.15 -9.67 11.13
C GLU A 110 11.26 -8.20 11.57
N LEU A 111 10.24 -7.39 11.28
CA LEU A 111 10.15 -5.98 11.67
C LEU A 111 9.92 -5.75 13.17
N GLY A 112 9.86 -6.83 13.97
CA GLY A 112 9.79 -6.74 15.43
C GLY A 112 8.40 -6.94 16.01
N LEU A 113 7.40 -7.33 15.21
CA LEU A 113 6.13 -7.79 15.77
C LEU A 113 6.35 -9.02 16.65
N ARG A 114 5.80 -8.99 17.86
CA ARG A 114 5.91 -10.06 18.86
C ARG A 114 4.50 -10.38 19.39
N PRO A 115 3.71 -11.18 18.65
CA PRO A 115 2.41 -11.61 19.17
C PRO A 115 2.63 -12.47 20.42
N SER A 116 1.71 -12.38 21.37
CA SER A 116 1.72 -13.28 22.53
C SER A 116 1.51 -14.74 22.09
N THR A 117 1.87 -15.71 22.92
CA THR A 117 1.66 -17.13 22.61
C THR A 117 0.17 -17.46 22.37
N ASP A 118 -0.73 -16.84 23.13
CA ASP A 118 -2.18 -17.02 22.97
C ASP A 118 -2.69 -16.39 21.68
N GLU A 119 -2.18 -15.21 21.32
CA GLU A 119 -2.49 -14.57 20.05
C GLU A 119 -1.94 -15.38 18.87
N ALA A 120 -0.69 -15.83 18.92
CA ALA A 120 -0.10 -16.68 17.90
C ALA A 120 -0.89 -17.97 17.69
N ARG A 121 -1.39 -18.59 18.77
CA ARG A 121 -2.27 -19.77 18.70
C ARG A 121 -3.61 -19.44 18.04
N ARG A 122 -4.25 -18.32 18.41
CA ARG A 122 -5.48 -17.84 17.76
C ARG A 122 -5.28 -17.59 16.27
N LEU A 123 -4.18 -16.94 15.90
CA LEU A 123 -3.84 -16.62 14.51
C LEU A 123 -3.47 -17.88 13.70
N TYR A 124 -2.79 -18.85 14.32
CA TYR A 124 -2.54 -20.16 13.72
C TYR A 124 -3.84 -20.86 13.36
N CYS A 125 -4.80 -20.93 14.30
CA CYS A 125 -6.08 -21.55 14.04
C CYS A 125 -6.92 -20.80 13.01
N LEU A 126 -6.85 -19.48 13.00
CA LEU A 126 -7.43 -18.67 11.94
C LEU A 126 -6.81 -19.03 10.57
N ALA A 127 -5.48 -19.09 10.48
CA ALA A 127 -4.76 -19.43 9.26
C ALA A 127 -5.11 -20.83 8.75
N THR A 128 -5.21 -21.83 9.64
CA THR A 128 -5.64 -23.18 9.29
C THR A 128 -7.08 -23.19 8.78
N ALA A 129 -8.00 -22.48 9.43
CA ALA A 129 -9.42 -22.45 9.06
C ALA A 129 -9.68 -21.84 7.67
N ILE A 130 -8.83 -20.90 7.24
CA ILE A 130 -8.94 -20.25 5.92
C ILE A 130 -7.92 -20.79 4.90
N GLU A 131 -7.21 -21.87 5.23
CA GLU A 131 -6.19 -22.51 4.39
C GLU A 131 -5.03 -21.58 3.99
N ALA A 132 -4.64 -20.65 4.86
CA ALA A 132 -3.43 -19.84 4.71
C ALA A 132 -2.18 -20.65 5.14
N THR A 133 -1.88 -21.73 4.41
CA THR A 133 -0.88 -22.75 4.79
C THR A 133 0.48 -22.15 5.15
N ARG A 134 0.98 -21.19 4.37
CA ARG A 134 2.29 -20.57 4.60
C ARG A 134 2.34 -19.81 5.92
N ALA A 135 1.29 -19.05 6.24
CA ALA A 135 1.19 -18.35 7.51
C ALA A 135 1.02 -19.33 8.69
N ALA A 136 0.25 -20.41 8.50
CA ALA A 136 0.09 -21.45 9.51
C ALA A 136 1.42 -22.14 9.84
N THR A 137 2.18 -22.57 8.83
CA THR A 137 3.51 -23.16 9.00
C THR A 137 4.46 -22.20 9.71
N LEU A 138 4.48 -20.93 9.28
CA LEU A 138 5.33 -19.91 9.87
C LEU A 138 5.02 -19.67 11.35
N LEU A 139 3.74 -19.57 11.73
CA LEU A 139 3.34 -19.42 13.12
C LEU A 139 3.63 -20.68 13.93
N GLN A 140 3.45 -21.85 13.34
CA GLN A 140 3.73 -23.12 13.99
C GLN A 140 5.21 -23.28 14.35
N GLU A 141 6.09 -23.07 13.37
CA GLU A 141 7.55 -23.17 13.54
C GLU A 141 8.10 -22.10 14.48
N ARG A 142 7.53 -20.89 14.47
CA ARG A 142 8.06 -19.78 15.26
C ARG A 142 7.66 -19.83 16.74
N PHE A 143 6.52 -20.44 17.05
CA PHE A 143 5.93 -20.44 18.40
C PHE A 143 5.75 -21.85 18.99
N ASP A 144 6.34 -22.87 18.37
CA ASP A 144 6.28 -24.28 18.79
C ASP A 144 4.84 -24.77 19.07
N ILE A 145 3.90 -24.39 18.20
CA ILE A 145 2.48 -24.70 18.38
C ILE A 145 2.23 -26.19 18.03
N PRO A 146 1.65 -27.00 18.95
CA PRO A 146 1.37 -28.40 18.65
C PRO A 146 0.38 -28.58 17.49
N THR A 147 0.62 -29.56 16.62
CA THR A 147 -0.36 -29.95 15.59
C THR A 147 -1.67 -30.39 16.24
N GLY A 148 -2.81 -29.97 15.68
CA GLY A 148 -4.14 -30.30 16.21
C GLY A 148 -4.57 -29.50 17.45
N SER A 149 -3.81 -28.48 17.84
CA SER A 149 -4.19 -27.55 18.92
C SER A 149 -5.42 -26.69 18.60
N CYS A 150 -5.81 -26.62 17.33
CA CYS A 150 -7.05 -25.99 16.88
C CYS A 150 -8.23 -26.92 17.12
N THR A 151 -8.65 -26.99 18.38
CA THR A 151 -10.00 -27.44 18.69
C THR A 151 -10.94 -26.34 18.21
N LEU A 152 -11.43 -26.46 16.98
CA LEU A 152 -12.68 -25.83 16.60
C LEU A 152 -13.67 -26.32 17.66
N ALA A 153 -14.06 -25.44 18.59
CA ALA A 153 -15.25 -25.69 19.37
C ALA A 153 -16.34 -25.93 18.34
N SER A 154 -16.70 -27.20 18.14
CA SER A 154 -17.75 -27.61 17.24
C SER A 154 -19.04 -27.02 17.80
N THR A 155 -19.32 -25.78 17.40
CA THR A 155 -20.66 -25.23 17.50
C THR A 155 -21.43 -26.03 16.46
N GLY A 156 -22.01 -27.13 16.92
CA GLY A 156 -22.92 -27.97 16.15
C GLY A 156 -24.04 -27.13 15.54
N PRO A 157 -24.70 -27.66 14.50
CA PRO A 157 -25.55 -26.90 13.62
C PRO A 157 -26.79 -26.42 14.37
N GLY A 158 -26.81 -25.13 14.72
CA GLY A 158 -28.02 -24.40 15.08
C GLY A 158 -28.86 -24.09 13.85
N ALA A 159 -29.28 -25.14 13.13
CA ALA A 159 -30.42 -25.07 12.25
C ALA A 159 -31.67 -24.99 13.14
N SER A 160 -32.23 -23.79 13.32
CA SER A 160 -33.60 -23.66 13.81
C SER A 160 -34.24 -22.36 13.36
N ARG A 161 -35.04 -22.54 12.29
CA ARG A 161 -36.21 -21.78 11.81
C ARG A 161 -35.99 -20.47 11.07
#